data_AF-A0A1M5EER3-F1
#
_entry.id   AF-A0A1M5EER3-F1
#
_cell.length_a   1.000
_cell.length_b   1.000
_cell.length_c   1.000
_cell.angle_alpha   90.00
_cell.angle_beta   90.00
_cell.angle_gamma   90.00
#
_symmetry.space_group_name_H-M   'P 1'
#
loop_
_entity.id
_entity.type
_entity.pdbx_description
1 polymer ?
#
loop_
_entity_poly.entity_id
_entity_poly.type
_entity_poly.pdbx_seq_one_letter_code
_entity_poly.pdbx_strand_id
1 'polypeptide(L)'
;MTRPARGELPDPEILRRLREFQLRVRNPTRKVEVVVPARGPLSGRDANIVERLRRHSEPLADSLEQVLKDLNDFTRLSYVGPAGEIREVLRATVQLFAPDDEVRAQPWFVGYAVGNKTNPTQAERVRFAVQARGGNRDQVSEIDPLVDQQVGQIGRQTYKTGSSAFHAGTIQANVRKLTGWVFAMLDEVLPE
;
A
#
# COMPACT_ATOMS: atom_id res chain seq x y z
N MET A 1 14.79 -55.19 -23.77
CA MET A 1 15.20 -54.30 -22.67
C MET A 1 16.11 -53.22 -23.22
N THR A 2 15.59 -52.01 -23.43
CA THR A 2 16.30 -50.89 -24.07
C THR A 2 16.94 -50.03 -22.99
N ARG A 3 18.27 -49.89 -23.01
CA ARG A 3 19.03 -49.04 -22.08
C ARG A 3 18.74 -47.55 -22.38
N PRO A 4 18.50 -46.68 -21.38
CA PRO A 4 18.38 -45.24 -21.62
C PRO A 4 19.74 -44.62 -21.97
N ALA A 5 19.70 -43.63 -22.86
CA ALA A 5 20.85 -42.90 -23.35
C ALA A 5 21.59 -42.16 -22.23
N ARG A 6 22.93 -42.16 -22.28
CA ARG A 6 23.79 -41.39 -21.40
C ARG A 6 23.42 -39.91 -21.53
N GLY A 7 23.06 -39.29 -20.40
CA GLY A 7 22.80 -37.85 -20.34
C GLY A 7 24.03 -37.07 -20.78
N GLU A 8 23.86 -36.26 -21.82
CA GLU A 8 24.86 -35.29 -22.24
C GLU A 8 25.13 -34.33 -21.08
N LEU A 9 26.42 -34.16 -20.75
CA LEU A 9 26.82 -33.17 -19.78
C LEU A 9 26.46 -31.77 -20.31
N PRO A 10 26.06 -30.83 -19.44
CA PRO A 10 25.76 -29.47 -19.85
C PRO A 10 26.96 -28.85 -20.57
N ASP A 11 26.71 -28.11 -21.64
CA ASP A 11 27.72 -27.39 -22.38
C ASP A 11 28.61 -26.56 -21.42
N PRO A 12 29.93 -26.77 -21.42
CA PRO A 12 30.88 -26.03 -20.58
C PRO A 12 30.75 -24.51 -20.72
N GLU A 13 30.34 -24.02 -21.89
CA GLU A 13 30.12 -22.60 -22.14
C GLU A 13 28.90 -22.06 -21.37
N ILE A 14 27.85 -22.86 -21.23
CA ILE A 14 26.68 -22.51 -20.42
C ILE A 14 27.07 -22.39 -18.95
N LEU A 15 27.86 -23.35 -18.44
CA LEU A 15 28.33 -23.32 -17.06
C LEU A 15 29.25 -22.12 -16.78
N ARG A 16 30.11 -21.75 -17.75
CA ARG A 16 30.96 -20.57 -17.67
C ARG A 16 30.13 -19.28 -17.59
N ARG A 17 29.16 -19.10 -18.50
CA ARG A 17 28.27 -17.93 -18.52
C ARG A 17 27.44 -17.81 -17.24
N LEU A 18 26.96 -18.94 -16.71
CA LEU A 18 26.20 -18.95 -15.45
C LEU A 18 27.07 -18.47 -14.28
N ARG A 19 28.32 -18.92 -14.23
CA ARG A 19 29.27 -18.52 -13.19
C ARG A 19 29.65 -17.04 -13.30
N GLU A 20 29.88 -16.54 -14.52
CA GLU A 20 30.13 -15.12 -14.78
C GLU A 20 28.95 -14.24 -14.38
N PHE A 21 27.72 -14.68 -14.71
CA PHE A 21 26.50 -14.01 -14.30
C PHE A 21 26.36 -13.97 -12.77
N GLN A 22 26.58 -15.10 -12.09
CA GLN A 22 26.53 -15.17 -10.62
C GLN A 22 27.56 -14.25 -9.96
N LEU A 23 28.78 -14.15 -10.50
CA LEU A 23 29.81 -13.24 -10.01
C LEU A 23 29.43 -11.77 -10.21
N ARG A 24 28.82 -11.43 -11.36
CA ARG A 24 28.35 -10.08 -11.66
C ARG A 24 27.19 -9.65 -10.78
N VAL A 25 26.28 -10.57 -10.45
CA VAL A 25 25.14 -10.32 -9.54
C VAL A 25 25.60 -10.22 -8.08
N ARG A 26 26.60 -11.02 -7.67
CA ARG A 26 27.10 -11.01 -6.27
C ARG A 26 27.98 -9.82 -5.92
N ASN A 27 28.50 -9.07 -6.88
CA ASN A 27 29.43 -7.98 -6.62
C ASN A 27 28.88 -6.59 -7.06
N PRO A 28 27.75 -6.13 -6.49
CA PRO A 28 27.38 -4.74 -6.64
C PRO A 28 28.35 -3.90 -5.80
N THR A 29 29.37 -3.33 -6.43
CA THR A 29 30.10 -2.16 -5.91
C THR A 29 29.13 -0.99 -5.84
N ARG A 30 28.23 -1.00 -4.86
CA ARG A 30 27.28 0.08 -4.62
C ARG A 30 27.70 0.77 -3.33
N LYS A 31 28.09 2.03 -3.45
CA LYS A 31 27.99 2.98 -2.34
C LYS A 31 26.53 2.92 -1.89
N VAL A 32 26.28 2.28 -0.75
CA VAL A 32 25.02 2.39 -0.05
C VAL A 32 24.91 3.87 0.30
N GLU A 33 24.14 4.63 -0.47
CA GLU A 33 23.61 5.88 0.05
C GLU A 33 22.97 5.51 1.37
N VAL A 34 23.42 6.17 2.45
CA VAL A 34 22.84 6.00 3.77
C VAL A 34 21.36 6.33 3.61
N VAL A 35 20.55 5.27 3.49
CA VAL A 35 19.11 5.35 3.57
C VAL A 35 18.88 5.95 4.93
N VAL A 36 18.40 7.21 4.94
CA VAL A 36 18.04 7.93 6.16
C VAL A 36 17.24 6.94 7.01
N PRO A 37 17.67 6.65 8.26
CA PRO A 37 16.97 5.70 9.09
C PRO A 37 15.52 6.15 9.19
N ALA A 38 14.64 5.16 9.07
CA ALA A 38 13.20 5.31 9.14
C ALA A 38 12.82 6.29 10.28
N ARG A 39 11.73 7.04 10.11
CA ARG A 39 10.90 7.37 11.28
C ARG A 39 10.77 6.06 12.07
N GLY A 40 11.29 6.05 13.31
CA GLY A 40 11.62 4.84 14.08
C GLY A 40 10.41 3.96 14.43
N PRO A 41 10.34 3.31 15.62
CA PRO A 41 9.08 2.71 16.06
C PRO A 41 7.94 3.73 15.91
N LEU A 42 6.73 3.25 15.61
CA LEU A 42 5.53 4.06 15.33
C LEU A 42 5.56 5.37 16.12
N SER A 43 5.44 6.50 15.44
CA SER A 43 5.35 7.77 16.17
C SER A 43 4.16 7.67 17.15
N GLY A 44 4.20 8.40 18.27
CA GLY A 44 3.10 8.33 19.26
C GLY A 44 1.72 8.61 18.63
N ARG A 45 1.69 9.42 17.56
CA ARG A 45 0.51 9.66 16.73
C ARG A 45 0.05 8.42 15.96
N ASP A 46 0.97 7.67 15.36
CA ASP A 46 0.63 6.46 14.61
C ASP A 46 0.05 5.37 15.53
N ALA A 47 0.63 5.21 16.73
CA ALA A 47 0.11 4.28 17.72
C ALA A 47 -1.31 4.63 18.18
N ASN A 48 -1.61 5.92 18.36
CA ASN A 48 -2.94 6.38 18.72
C ASN A 48 -3.99 6.08 17.63
N ILE A 49 -3.63 6.26 16.36
CA ILE A 49 -4.52 5.97 15.23
C ILE A 49 -4.84 4.47 15.14
N VAL A 50 -3.83 3.61 15.33
CA VAL A 50 -4.03 2.14 15.37
C VAL A 50 -4.98 1.76 16.51
N GLU A 51 -4.79 2.34 17.69
CA GLU A 51 -5.64 2.04 18.85
C GLU A 51 -7.09 2.53 18.67
N ARG A 52 -7.27 3.74 18.11
CA ARG A 52 -8.60 4.26 17.73
C ARG A 52 -9.26 3.34 16.71
N LEU A 53 -8.53 2.92 15.68
CA LEU A 53 -9.06 1.99 14.68
C LEU A 53 -9.44 0.65 15.33
N ARG A 54 -8.62 0.11 16.23
CA ARG A 54 -8.88 -1.17 16.92
C ARG A 54 -10.16 -1.16 17.74
N ARG A 55 -10.49 -0.03 18.39
CA ARG A 55 -11.75 0.13 19.14
C ARG A 55 -12.99 0.02 18.27
N HIS A 56 -12.88 0.30 16.97
CA HIS A 56 -14.00 0.22 16.02
C HIS A 56 -13.95 -1.02 15.12
N SER A 57 -12.75 -1.51 14.80
CA SER A 57 -12.53 -2.69 13.98
C SER A 57 -11.14 -3.27 14.21
N GLU A 58 -11.07 -4.33 15.02
CA GLU A 58 -9.86 -5.11 15.23
C GLU A 58 -9.26 -5.64 13.91
N PRO A 59 -10.04 -6.21 12.96
CA PRO A 59 -9.48 -6.64 11.67
C PRO A 59 -8.79 -5.53 10.87
N LEU A 60 -9.37 -4.32 10.84
CA LEU A 60 -8.75 -3.19 10.12
C LEU A 60 -7.49 -2.69 10.82
N ALA A 61 -7.45 -2.70 12.15
CA ALA A 61 -6.26 -2.37 12.91
C ALA A 61 -5.14 -3.38 12.67
N ASP A 62 -5.45 -4.68 12.64
CA ASP A 62 -4.48 -5.74 12.36
C ASP A 62 -3.93 -5.64 10.94
N SER A 63 -4.77 -5.34 9.95
CA SER A 63 -4.35 -5.02 8.57
C SER A 63 -3.38 -3.84 8.53
N LEU A 64 -3.69 -2.75 9.26
CA LEU A 64 -2.82 -1.57 9.34
C LEU A 64 -1.48 -1.91 10.01
N GLU A 65 -1.49 -2.65 11.11
CA GLU A 65 -0.28 -3.13 11.77
C GLU A 65 0.56 -4.03 10.87
N GLN A 66 -0.07 -4.90 10.07
CA GLN A 66 0.62 -5.77 9.13
C GLN A 66 1.33 -4.94 8.06
N VAL A 67 0.70 -3.90 7.52
CA VAL A 67 1.36 -2.95 6.58
C VAL A 67 2.59 -2.32 7.22
N LEU A 68 2.52 -1.93 8.49
CA LEU A 68 3.63 -1.32 9.19
C LEU A 68 4.79 -2.30 9.44
N LYS A 69 4.46 -3.55 9.78
CA LYS A 69 5.46 -4.64 9.90
C LYS A 69 6.13 -4.88 8.54
N ASP A 70 5.31 -5.00 7.49
CA ASP A 70 5.75 -5.21 6.11
C ASP A 70 6.68 -4.10 5.62
N LEU A 71 6.38 -2.84 5.96
CA LEU A 71 7.20 -1.68 5.62
C LEU A 71 8.55 -1.68 6.34
N ASN A 72 8.69 -2.37 7.46
CA ASN A 72 9.93 -2.49 8.22
C ASN A 72 10.70 -3.78 7.90
N ASP A 73 10.14 -4.67 7.08
CA ASP A 73 10.82 -5.86 6.60
C ASP A 73 11.66 -5.57 5.34
N PHE A 74 12.96 -5.33 5.53
CA PHE A 74 13.91 -5.09 4.43
C PHE A 74 14.18 -6.33 3.56
N THR A 75 13.72 -7.52 3.96
CA THR A 75 13.87 -8.75 3.18
C THR A 75 12.73 -8.94 2.17
N ARG A 76 11.69 -8.10 2.24
CA ARG A 76 10.52 -8.20 1.36
C ARG A 76 10.87 -7.94 -0.10
N LEU A 77 10.38 -8.83 -0.98
CA LEU A 77 10.61 -8.75 -2.42
C LEU A 77 9.72 -7.70 -3.13
N SER A 78 8.55 -7.38 -2.57
CA SER A 78 7.59 -6.46 -3.19
C SER A 78 6.73 -5.76 -2.15
N TYR A 79 6.48 -4.47 -2.38
CA TYR A 79 5.61 -3.63 -1.55
C TYR A 79 4.26 -3.31 -2.22
N VAL A 80 3.90 -4.00 -3.31
CA VAL A 80 2.58 -3.84 -3.96
C VAL A 80 1.45 -4.30 -3.04
N GLY A 81 1.62 -5.44 -2.37
CA GLY A 81 0.65 -5.94 -1.39
C GLY A 81 0.37 -4.92 -0.28
N PRO A 82 1.40 -4.43 0.43
CA PRO A 82 1.25 -3.37 1.44
C PRO A 82 0.60 -2.09 0.91
N ALA A 83 0.87 -1.70 -0.34
CA ALA A 83 0.23 -0.54 -0.98
C ALA A 83 -1.28 -0.76 -1.21
N GLY A 84 -1.68 -1.97 -1.60
CA GLY A 84 -3.09 -2.33 -1.74
C GLY A 84 -3.78 -2.40 -0.38
N GLU A 85 -3.14 -3.05 0.59
CA GLU A 85 -3.68 -3.23 1.94
C GLU A 85 -3.96 -1.89 2.63
N ILE A 86 -3.02 -0.93 2.57
CA ILE A 86 -3.22 0.39 3.20
C ILE A 86 -4.38 1.19 2.58
N ARG A 87 -4.59 1.03 1.27
CA ARG A 87 -5.73 1.60 0.56
C ARG A 87 -7.04 0.95 1.00
N GLU A 88 -7.06 -0.36 1.14
CA GLU A 88 -8.26 -1.09 1.59
C GLU A 88 -8.59 -0.75 3.05
N VAL A 89 -7.59 -0.58 3.92
CA VAL A 89 -7.79 -0.08 5.29
C VAL A 89 -8.49 1.28 5.27
N LEU A 90 -7.99 2.25 4.50
CA LEU A 90 -8.65 3.54 4.36
C LEU A 90 -10.09 3.38 3.86
N ARG A 91 -10.27 2.63 2.76
CA ARG A 91 -11.57 2.45 2.11
C ARG A 91 -12.60 1.87 3.08
N ALA A 92 -12.25 0.78 3.74
CA ALA A 92 -13.11 0.08 4.69
C ALA A 92 -13.38 0.91 5.94
N THR A 93 -12.39 1.65 6.45
CA THR A 93 -12.58 2.56 7.59
C THR A 93 -13.57 3.67 7.24
N VAL A 94 -13.39 4.32 6.10
CA VAL A 94 -14.32 5.36 5.64
C VAL A 94 -15.73 4.79 5.43
N GLN A 95 -15.84 3.57 4.88
CA GLN A 95 -17.14 2.91 4.72
C GLN A 95 -17.82 2.60 6.05
N LEU A 96 -17.05 2.26 7.09
CA LEU A 96 -17.56 2.01 8.44
C LEU A 96 -18.21 3.25 9.05
N PHE A 97 -17.67 4.45 8.78
CA PHE A 97 -18.15 5.72 9.33
C PHE A 97 -19.00 6.55 8.37
N ALA A 98 -19.23 6.07 7.16
CA ALA A 98 -20.09 6.69 6.17
C ALA A 98 -21.07 5.67 5.58
N PRO A 99 -22.09 5.24 6.36
CA PRO A 99 -23.10 4.31 5.91
C PRO A 99 -23.84 4.84 4.67
N ASP A 100 -24.13 3.95 3.73
CA ASP A 100 -24.68 4.34 2.43
C ASP A 100 -25.93 5.21 2.55
N ASP A 101 -26.86 4.81 3.40
CA ASP A 101 -28.15 5.49 3.53
C ASP A 101 -28.00 6.91 4.08
N GLU A 102 -27.06 7.11 5.01
CA GLU A 102 -26.76 8.42 5.58
C GLU A 102 -26.06 9.34 4.60
N VAL A 103 -25.15 8.80 3.78
CA VAL A 103 -24.52 9.56 2.69
C VAL A 103 -25.54 9.93 1.62
N ARG A 104 -26.43 9.00 1.24
CA ARG A 104 -27.51 9.26 0.26
C ARG A 104 -28.51 10.32 0.75
N ALA A 105 -28.69 10.45 2.06
CA ALA A 105 -29.57 11.47 2.65
C ALA A 105 -28.97 12.88 2.59
N GLN A 106 -27.69 13.04 2.24
CA GLN A 106 -27.06 14.35 2.19
C GLN A 106 -27.52 15.19 0.98
N PRO A 107 -27.71 16.51 1.14
CA PRO A 107 -28.18 17.37 0.04
C PRO A 107 -27.17 17.53 -1.10
N TRP A 108 -25.91 17.12 -0.88
CA TRP A 108 -24.83 17.19 -1.85
C TRP A 108 -24.53 15.84 -2.52
N PHE A 109 -25.26 14.78 -2.19
CA PHE A 109 -25.07 13.44 -2.74
C PHE A 109 -25.35 13.43 -4.26
N VAL A 110 -24.40 12.89 -5.02
CA VAL A 110 -24.50 12.67 -6.47
C VAL A 110 -24.43 11.17 -6.77
N GLY A 111 -23.46 10.48 -6.16
CA GLY A 111 -23.21 9.05 -6.32
C GLY A 111 -22.79 8.62 -7.72
N TYR A 112 -22.73 7.30 -7.92
CA TYR A 112 -22.51 6.66 -9.21
C TYR A 112 -23.49 5.51 -9.41
N ALA A 113 -23.94 5.31 -10.65
CA ALA A 113 -24.93 4.29 -10.98
C ALA A 113 -24.28 2.89 -11.09
N VAL A 114 -24.88 1.91 -10.43
CA VAL A 114 -24.61 0.48 -10.57
C VAL A 114 -25.95 -0.22 -10.79
N GLY A 115 -26.28 -0.45 -12.06
CA GLY A 115 -27.62 -0.89 -12.45
C GLY A 115 -28.67 0.14 -12.05
N ASN A 116 -29.68 -0.28 -11.29
CA ASN A 116 -30.77 0.59 -10.83
C ASN A 116 -30.48 1.27 -9.48
N LYS A 117 -29.27 1.14 -8.94
CA LYS A 117 -28.89 1.74 -7.64
C LYS A 117 -27.86 2.83 -7.84
N THR A 118 -27.99 3.91 -7.07
CA THR A 118 -26.98 4.97 -6.96
C THR A 118 -26.20 4.77 -5.68
N ASN A 119 -24.90 4.51 -5.79
CA ASN A 119 -24.03 4.25 -4.64
C ASN A 119 -23.14 5.45 -4.35
N PRO A 120 -22.81 5.72 -3.08
CA PRO A 120 -21.82 6.73 -2.73
C PRO A 120 -20.43 6.38 -3.26
N THR A 121 -19.80 7.35 -3.91
CA THR A 121 -18.38 7.31 -4.26
C THR A 121 -17.51 7.34 -3.00
N GLN A 122 -16.25 6.95 -3.12
CA GLN A 122 -15.31 7.01 -2.00
C GLN A 122 -15.11 8.44 -1.48
N ALA A 123 -14.95 9.43 -2.38
CA ALA A 123 -14.84 10.83 -2.02
C ALA A 123 -16.05 11.37 -1.26
N GLU A 124 -17.27 10.96 -1.64
CA GLU A 124 -18.49 11.31 -0.91
C GLU A 124 -18.53 10.72 0.50
N ARG A 125 -18.07 9.47 0.67
CA ARG A 125 -17.96 8.84 1.99
C ARG A 125 -16.92 9.54 2.87
N VAL A 126 -15.77 9.87 2.31
CA VAL A 126 -14.72 10.66 3.00
C VAL A 126 -15.30 11.99 3.46
N ARG A 127 -15.99 12.71 2.57
CA ARG A 127 -16.65 13.97 2.89
C ARG A 127 -17.63 13.81 4.06
N PHE A 128 -18.49 12.79 4.01
CA PHE A 128 -19.45 12.53 5.07
C PHE A 128 -18.76 12.28 6.42
N ALA A 129 -17.78 11.38 6.45
CA ALA A 129 -17.12 10.99 7.68
C ALA A 129 -16.35 12.15 8.34
N VAL A 130 -15.69 13.00 7.53
CA VAL A 130 -15.02 14.21 8.02
C VAL A 130 -16.03 15.24 8.54
N GLN A 131 -17.15 15.44 7.83
CA GLN A 131 -18.21 16.35 8.27
C GLN A 131 -18.85 15.92 9.59
N ALA A 132 -19.07 14.61 9.78
CA ALA A 132 -19.60 14.07 11.03
C ALA A 132 -18.71 14.37 12.24
N ARG A 133 -17.42 14.63 12.01
CA ARG A 133 -16.44 15.02 13.04
C ARG A 133 -16.17 16.51 13.15
N GLY A 134 -16.82 17.34 12.34
CA GLY A 134 -16.57 18.79 12.30
C GLY A 134 -15.22 19.17 11.67
N GLY A 135 -14.58 18.26 10.92
CA GLY A 135 -13.32 18.49 10.25
C GLY A 135 -13.46 19.34 8.98
N ASN A 136 -12.32 19.84 8.46
CA ASN A 136 -12.30 20.63 7.23
C ASN A 136 -12.31 19.73 5.98
N ARG A 137 -13.47 19.64 5.32
CA ARG A 137 -13.67 18.82 4.12
C ARG A 137 -12.69 19.14 2.98
N ASP A 138 -12.28 20.39 2.82
CA ASP A 138 -11.49 20.84 1.67
C ASP A 138 -10.07 20.28 1.73
N GLN A 139 -9.57 19.98 2.93
CA GLN A 139 -8.26 19.35 3.12
C GLN A 139 -8.25 17.87 2.78
N VAL A 140 -9.37 17.17 2.95
CA VAL A 140 -9.44 15.70 2.81
C VAL A 140 -9.91 15.27 1.43
N SER A 141 -10.74 16.09 0.75
CA SER A 141 -11.23 15.78 -0.60
C SER A 141 -10.14 15.65 -1.65
N GLU A 142 -8.98 16.28 -1.44
CA GLU A 142 -7.84 16.19 -2.36
C GLU A 142 -6.98 14.94 -2.11
N ILE A 143 -7.04 14.34 -0.91
CA ILE A 143 -6.11 13.28 -0.51
C ILE A 143 -6.56 11.90 -1.06
N ASP A 144 -7.86 11.61 -1.07
CA ASP A 144 -8.38 10.32 -1.55
C ASP A 144 -8.02 10.03 -3.03
N PRO A 145 -8.20 10.97 -3.98
CA PRO A 145 -7.72 10.77 -5.36
C PRO A 145 -6.20 10.58 -5.46
N LEU A 146 -5.42 11.26 -4.60
CA LEU A 146 -3.96 11.14 -4.58
C LEU A 146 -3.53 9.75 -4.09
N VAL A 147 -4.22 9.16 -3.12
CA VAL A 147 -4.01 7.79 -2.66
C VAL A 147 -4.23 6.79 -3.79
N ASP A 148 -5.38 6.86 -4.46
CA ASP A 148 -5.70 5.97 -5.58
C ASP A 148 -4.70 6.12 -6.73
N GLN A 149 -4.32 7.36 -7.05
CA GLN A 149 -3.32 7.64 -8.06
C GLN A 149 -1.97 7.02 -7.72
N GLN A 150 -1.50 7.17 -6.47
CA GLN A 150 -0.23 6.61 -6.02
C GLN A 150 -0.21 5.08 -6.02
N VAL A 151 -1.29 4.43 -5.57
CA VAL A 151 -1.42 2.97 -5.63
C VAL A 151 -1.33 2.48 -7.08
N GLY A 152 -2.05 3.15 -8.00
CA GLY A 152 -1.97 2.86 -9.42
C GLY A 152 -0.57 3.07 -10.02
N GLN A 153 0.14 4.12 -9.59
CA GLN A 153 1.53 4.37 -10.00
C GLN A 153 2.47 3.28 -9.50
N ILE A 154 2.35 2.86 -8.24
CA ILE A 154 3.13 1.78 -7.63
C ILE A 154 2.91 0.48 -8.41
N GLY A 155 1.66 0.08 -8.66
CA GLY A 155 1.35 -1.12 -9.43
C GLY A 155 1.99 -1.10 -10.83
N ARG A 156 1.80 0.00 -11.58
CA ARG A 156 2.41 0.17 -12.91
C ARG A 156 3.93 0.14 -12.86
N GLN A 157 4.55 0.76 -11.86
CA GLN A 157 5.99 0.77 -11.69
C GLN A 157 6.50 -0.65 -11.42
N THR A 158 5.81 -1.44 -10.60
CA THR A 158 6.17 -2.84 -10.35
C THR A 158 6.11 -3.69 -11.63
N TYR A 159 5.04 -3.58 -12.43
CA TYR A 159 4.94 -4.33 -13.70
C TYR A 159 5.99 -3.92 -14.74
N LYS A 160 6.31 -2.62 -14.83
CA LYS A 160 7.37 -2.14 -15.74
C LYS A 160 8.78 -2.61 -15.32
N THR A 161 8.95 -3.00 -14.07
CA THR A 161 10.26 -3.24 -13.46
C THR A 161 10.53 -4.72 -13.18
N GLY A 162 9.96 -5.61 -14.01
CA GLY A 162 9.99 -7.07 -13.83
C GLY A 162 11.35 -7.77 -13.70
N SER A 163 12.48 -7.05 -13.53
CA SER A 163 13.81 -7.63 -13.40
C SER A 163 14.71 -7.12 -12.24
N SER A 164 14.25 -6.35 -11.24
CA SER A 164 15.23 -5.83 -10.27
C SER A 164 14.77 -5.58 -8.83
N ALA A 165 15.43 -6.29 -7.91
CA ALA A 165 15.54 -5.96 -6.48
C ALA A 165 16.03 -4.52 -6.22
N PHE A 166 16.65 -3.88 -7.22
CA PHE A 166 17.17 -2.51 -7.15
C PHE A 166 16.11 -1.42 -6.96
N HIS A 167 14.82 -1.72 -7.18
CA HIS A 167 13.73 -0.74 -7.03
C HIS A 167 12.81 -0.98 -5.82
N ALA A 168 13.03 -2.04 -5.05
CA ALA A 168 12.23 -2.33 -3.85
C ALA A 168 12.27 -1.17 -2.85
N GLY A 169 13.44 -0.54 -2.66
CA GLY A 169 13.60 0.63 -1.78
C GLY A 169 12.82 1.87 -2.26
N THR A 170 12.77 2.15 -3.56
CA THR A 170 11.97 3.26 -4.10
C THR A 170 10.47 3.01 -3.91
N ILE A 171 10.02 1.78 -4.17
CA ILE A 171 8.62 1.41 -3.96
C ILE A 171 8.28 1.49 -2.46
N GLN A 172 9.12 0.97 -1.58
CA GLN A 172 8.97 1.07 -0.13
C GLN A 172 8.84 2.53 0.33
N ALA A 173 9.69 3.42 -0.18
CA ALA A 173 9.62 4.85 0.13
C ALA A 173 8.31 5.48 -0.33
N ASN A 174 7.79 5.10 -1.51
CA ASN A 174 6.50 5.55 -1.99
C ASN A 174 5.35 5.02 -1.13
N VAL A 175 5.38 3.73 -0.73
CA VAL A 175 4.37 3.16 0.17
C VAL A 175 4.42 3.84 1.54
N ARG A 176 5.61 4.18 2.07
CA ARG A 176 5.71 4.96 3.31
C ARG A 176 5.06 6.34 3.21
N LYS A 177 5.21 7.03 2.07
CA LYS A 177 4.52 8.31 1.83
C LYS A 177 3.00 8.12 1.78
N LEU A 178 2.55 7.11 1.06
CA LEU A 178 1.14 6.72 0.98
C LEU A 178 0.57 6.42 2.37
N THR A 179 1.27 5.64 3.18
CA THR A 179 0.91 5.38 4.57
C THR A 179 0.78 6.68 5.36
N GLY A 180 1.73 7.61 5.24
CA GLY A 180 1.62 8.91 5.91
C GLY A 180 0.34 9.69 5.56
N TRP A 181 -0.11 9.64 4.30
CA TRP A 181 -1.37 10.26 3.88
C TRP A 181 -2.60 9.54 4.42
N VAL A 182 -2.57 8.20 4.44
CA VAL A 182 -3.65 7.40 5.03
C VAL A 182 -3.74 7.66 6.52
N PHE A 183 -2.63 7.75 7.25
CA PHE A 183 -2.64 8.14 8.67
C PHE A 183 -3.26 9.52 8.88
N ALA A 184 -2.93 10.51 8.04
CA ALA A 184 -3.56 11.82 8.12
C ALA A 184 -5.08 11.75 7.90
N MET A 185 -5.55 10.97 6.92
CA MET A 185 -7.00 10.80 6.70
C MET A 185 -7.70 10.02 7.81
N LEU A 186 -7.08 8.95 8.32
CA LEU A 186 -7.62 8.19 9.44
C LEU A 186 -7.73 9.05 10.69
N ASP A 187 -6.78 9.95 10.92
CA ASP A 187 -6.83 10.89 12.04
C ASP A 187 -8.04 11.82 11.96
N GLU A 188 -8.44 12.22 10.76
CA GLU A 188 -9.61 13.08 10.46
C GLU A 188 -10.94 12.30 10.42
N VAL A 189 -10.92 10.99 10.17
CA VAL A 189 -12.13 10.17 10.01
C VAL A 189 -12.49 9.36 11.27
N LEU A 190 -11.51 8.87 12.02
CA LEU A 190 -11.76 8.01 13.17
C LEU A 190 -12.36 8.80 14.34
N PRO A 191 -13.38 8.31 15.04
CA PRO A 191 -13.79 8.88 16.32
C PRO A 191 -12.68 8.80 17.39
N GLU A 192 -12.88 9.56 18.47
CA GLU A 192 -12.00 9.53 19.64
C GLU A 192 -12.16 8.28 20.49
#